data_AF-A0A7S4RS89-F1
#
_entry.id   AF-A0A7S4RS89-F1
#
_cell.length_a   1.000
_cell.length_b   1.000
_cell.length_c   1.000
_cell.angle_alpha   90.00
_cell.angle_beta   90.00
_cell.angle_gamma   90.00
#
_symmetry.space_group_name_H-M   'P 1'
#
loop_
_entity.id
_entity.type
_entity.pdbx_description
1 polymer ?
#
loop_
_entity_poly.entity_id
_entity_poly.type
_entity_poly.pdbx_seq_one_letter_code
_entity_poly.pdbx_strand_id
1 'polypeptide(L)'
;SAVGVMLNLGPSNYPFNETYATLIPALLMGNCVVMKIPNTGGLAHFLTMEAYAECFPVGVVNFVSGRGRDTMPPIMATGLVDIFAFIGSSKAADSLVKQ
;
A
#
# COMPACT_ATOMS: atom_id res chain seq x y z
N SER A 1 7.98 4.59 17.40
CA SER A 1 7.79 3.13 17.41
C SER A 1 6.82 2.75 16.31
N ALA A 2 6.77 1.46 15.95
CA ALA A 2 5.79 0.96 14.99
C ALA A 2 4.35 1.22 15.49
N VAL A 3 3.43 1.43 14.54
CA VAL A 3 1.99 1.53 14.80
C VAL A 3 1.33 0.19 14.52
N GLY A 4 1.66 -0.47 13.40
CA GLY A 4 1.09 -1.77 13.03
C GLY A 4 1.13 -2.03 11.53
N VAL A 5 -0.02 -2.38 10.94
CA VAL A 5 -0.16 -2.68 9.50
C VAL A 5 -0.58 -1.44 8.73
N MET A 6 0.19 -1.11 7.70
CA MET A 6 -0.08 -0.02 6.78
C MET A 6 -0.70 -0.55 5.49
N LEU A 7 -1.83 0.04 5.09
CA LEU A 7 -2.37 -0.08 3.74
C LEU A 7 -1.88 1.11 2.89
N ASN A 8 -1.06 0.83 1.87
CA ASN A 8 -0.44 1.82 1.00
C ASN A 8 -1.10 1.82 -0.39
N LEU A 9 -1.69 2.95 -0.77
CA LEU A 9 -2.33 3.18 -2.06
C LEU A 9 -1.66 4.36 -2.77
N GLY A 10 -0.53 4.08 -3.42
CA GLY A 10 0.13 5.02 -4.31
C GLY A 10 -0.64 5.26 -5.62
N PRO A 11 -0.40 6.41 -6.28
CA PRO A 11 -1.11 6.77 -7.50
C PRO A 11 -0.40 6.24 -8.75
N SER A 12 -1.06 6.36 -9.91
CA SER A 12 -0.54 5.83 -11.18
C SER A 12 0.43 6.77 -11.92
N ASN A 13 0.44 8.07 -11.61
CA ASN A 13 1.19 9.10 -12.34
C ASN A 13 2.66 9.21 -11.89
N TYR A 14 2.95 9.02 -10.61
CA TYR A 14 4.32 8.94 -10.07
C TYR A 14 4.49 7.69 -9.21
N PRO A 15 4.45 6.50 -9.83
CA PRO A 15 4.29 5.22 -9.12
C PRO A 15 5.40 4.96 -8.10
N PHE A 16 6.65 5.37 -8.37
CA PHE A 16 7.73 5.23 -7.41
C PHE A 16 7.73 6.32 -6.34
N ASN A 17 7.87 7.59 -6.75
CA ASN A 17 8.15 8.68 -5.82
C ASN A 17 7.07 8.82 -4.75
N GLU A 18 5.79 8.83 -5.15
CA GLU A 18 4.69 9.07 -4.22
C GLU A 18 4.41 7.84 -3.33
N THR A 19 4.50 6.64 -3.89
CA THR A 19 4.38 5.40 -3.11
C THR A 19 5.50 5.29 -2.08
N TYR A 20 6.75 5.48 -2.50
CA TYR A 20 7.92 5.25 -1.63
C TYR A 20 8.12 6.36 -0.60
N ALA A 21 7.65 7.57 -0.88
CA ALA A 21 7.61 8.65 0.10
C ALA A 21 6.81 8.27 1.36
N THR A 22 5.85 7.34 1.25
CA THR A 22 5.06 6.86 2.40
C THR A 22 5.50 5.47 2.87
N LEU A 23 5.84 4.57 1.95
CA LEU A 23 6.24 3.19 2.25
C LEU A 23 7.59 3.11 2.99
N ILE A 24 8.62 3.84 2.54
CA ILE A 24 9.96 3.74 3.13
C ILE A 24 9.96 4.21 4.59
N PRO A 25 9.38 5.37 4.96
CA PRO A 25 9.29 5.77 6.36
C PRO A 25 8.53 4.75 7.22
N ALA A 26 7.46 4.14 6.71
CA ALA A 26 6.69 3.15 7.47
C ALA A 26 7.54 1.90 7.79
N LEU A 27 8.32 1.40 6.82
CA LEU A 27 9.23 0.28 7.03
C LEU A 27 10.34 0.63 8.02
N LEU A 28 10.96 1.81 7.90
CA LEU A 28 11.99 2.27 8.84
C LEU A 28 11.48 2.39 10.28
N MET A 29 10.19 2.69 10.44
CA MET A 29 9.53 2.75 11.76
C MET A 29 9.11 1.37 12.29
N GLY A 30 9.30 0.30 11.53
CA GLY A 30 8.99 -1.08 11.92
C GLY A 30 7.57 -1.54 11.62
N ASN A 31 6.84 -0.86 10.73
CA ASN A 31 5.50 -1.29 10.32
C ASN A 31 5.58 -2.38 9.24
N CYS A 32 4.54 -3.22 9.16
CA CYS A 32 4.31 -4.07 8.00
C CYS A 32 3.45 -3.33 6.98
N VAL A 33 3.65 -3.59 5.68
CA VAL A 33 2.98 -2.85 4.61
C VAL A 33 2.24 -3.82 3.67
N VAL A 34 1.00 -3.50 3.37
CA VAL A 34 0.23 -4.04 2.24
C VAL A 34 0.16 -2.94 1.18
N MET A 35 0.94 -3.09 0.13
CA MET A 35 1.00 -2.16 -0.98
C MET A 35 0.04 -2.60 -2.09
N LYS A 36 -0.94 -1.75 -2.38
CA LYS A 36 -1.81 -1.95 -3.53
C LYS A 36 -1.13 -1.42 -4.80
N ILE A 37 -0.98 -2.29 -5.78
CA ILE A 37 -0.38 -1.97 -7.07
C ILE A 37 -1.36 -1.16 -7.92
N PRO A 38 -0.96 -0.01 -8.48
CA PRO A 38 -1.82 0.76 -9.36
C PRO A 38 -2.10 -0.05 -10.64
N ASN A 39 -3.35 -0.01 -11.13
CA ASN A 39 -3.74 -0.78 -12.33
C ASN A 39 -2.97 -0.32 -13.56
N THR A 40 -2.75 1.00 -13.67
CA THR A 40 -1.93 1.63 -14.71
C THR A 40 -0.59 2.00 -14.09
N GLY A 41 0.51 1.66 -14.75
CA GLY A 41 1.87 1.94 -14.27
C GLY A 41 2.38 0.94 -13.21
N GLY A 42 1.56 0.00 -12.75
CA GLY A 42 1.92 -0.98 -11.73
C GLY A 42 3.09 -1.90 -12.08
N LEU A 43 3.28 -2.19 -13.38
CA LEU A 43 4.42 -2.98 -13.88
C LEU A 43 5.78 -2.34 -13.53
N ALA A 44 5.84 -1.03 -13.30
CA ALA A 44 7.05 -0.37 -12.86
C ALA A 44 7.57 -0.97 -11.53
N HIS A 45 6.68 -1.45 -10.66
CA HIS A 45 7.05 -2.04 -9.37
C HIS A 45 7.57 -3.47 -9.45
N PHE A 46 7.56 -4.13 -10.61
CA PHE A 46 7.93 -5.55 -10.69
C PHE A 46 9.33 -5.84 -10.13
N LEU A 47 10.33 -5.05 -10.56
CA LEU A 47 11.72 -5.21 -10.07
C LEU A 47 11.87 -4.84 -8.60
N THR A 48 11.08 -3.89 -8.10
CA THR A 48 11.17 -3.53 -6.69
C THR A 48 10.49 -4.56 -5.80
N MET A 49 9.44 -5.24 -6.26
CA MET A 49 8.83 -6.36 -5.54
C MET A 49 9.84 -7.47 -5.26
N GLU A 50 10.63 -7.86 -6.27
CA GLU A 50 11.70 -8.84 -6.14
C GLU A 50 12.74 -8.37 -5.12
N ALA A 51 13.22 -7.13 -5.26
CA ALA A 51 14.17 -6.55 -4.31
C ALA A 51 13.62 -6.51 -2.87
N TYR A 52 12.34 -6.18 -2.67
CA TYR A 52 11.72 -6.19 -1.35
C TYR A 52 11.62 -7.60 -0.76
N ALA A 53 11.30 -8.61 -1.58
CA ALA A 53 11.24 -10.00 -1.13
C ALA A 53 12.60 -10.54 -0.69
N GLU A 54 13.70 -10.10 -1.32
CA GLU A 54 15.06 -10.46 -0.93
C GLU A 54 15.54 -9.71 0.33
N CYS A 55 15.13 -8.45 0.49
CA CYS A 55 15.63 -7.60 1.57
C CYS A 55 14.87 -7.76 2.90
N PHE A 56 13.62 -8.23 2.88
CA PHE A 56 12.74 -8.23 4.06
C PHE A 56 12.22 -9.62 4.40
N PRO A 57 11.97 -9.91 5.70
CA PRO A 57 11.27 -11.12 6.11
C PRO A 57 9.89 -11.25 5.43
N VAL A 58 9.46 -12.48 5.19
CA VAL A 58 8.13 -12.79 4.65
C VAL A 58 7.04 -12.12 5.49
N GLY A 59 6.12 -11.43 4.82
CA GLY A 59 5.00 -10.75 5.45
C GLY A 59 5.25 -9.29 5.82
N VAL A 60 6.50 -8.79 5.75
CA VAL A 60 6.80 -7.37 6.03
C VAL A 60 6.33 -6.46 4.89
N VAL A 61 6.55 -6.86 3.64
CA VAL A 61 6.05 -6.16 2.46
C VAL A 61 5.18 -7.13 1.65
N ASN A 62 3.91 -6.79 1.49
CA ASN A 62 2.94 -7.59 0.75
C ASN A 62 2.37 -6.76 -0.40
N PHE A 63 2.14 -7.38 -1.54
CA PHE A 63 1.61 -6.71 -2.72
C PHE A 63 0.22 -7.25 -3.06
N VAL A 64 -0.72 -6.34 -3.37
CA VAL A 64 -2.07 -6.68 -3.83
C VAL A 64 -2.33 -5.98 -5.15
N SER A 65 -2.77 -6.73 -6.16
CA SER A 65 -3.17 -6.18 -7.45
C SER A 65 -4.69 -6.30 -7.64
N GLY A 66 -5.24 -5.52 -8.57
CA GLY A 66 -6.66 -5.53 -8.88
C GLY A 66 -7.36 -4.18 -8.66
N ARG A 67 -8.63 -4.13 -9.05
CA ARG A 67 -9.46 -2.93 -8.94
C ARG A 67 -9.71 -2.60 -7.46
N GLY A 68 -9.48 -1.34 -7.09
CA GLY A 68 -9.63 -0.91 -5.68
C GLY A 68 -11.01 -1.16 -5.09
N ARG A 69 -12.08 -1.06 -5.90
CA ARG A 69 -13.45 -1.38 -5.46
C ARG A 69 -13.67 -2.86 -5.11
N ASP A 70 -12.84 -3.75 -5.63
CA ASP A 70 -12.95 -5.20 -5.42
C ASP A 70 -12.00 -5.65 -4.30
N THR A 71 -10.86 -4.95 -4.12
CA THR A 71 -9.80 -5.34 -3.18
C THR A 71 -9.82 -4.56 -1.87
N MET A 72 -10.17 -3.27 -1.86
CA MET A 72 -10.03 -2.44 -0.66
C MET A 72 -11.14 -2.66 0.36
N PRO A 73 -12.44 -2.76 -0.01
CA PRO A 73 -13.49 -3.08 0.95
C PRO A 73 -13.24 -4.31 1.84
N PRO A 74 -12.90 -5.49 1.27
CA PRO A 74 -12.64 -6.65 2.11
C PRO A 74 -11.38 -6.49 2.98
N ILE A 75 -10.35 -5.76 2.52
CA ILE A 75 -9.16 -5.47 3.32
C ILE A 75 -9.51 -4.57 4.51
N MET A 76 -10.25 -3.48 4.29
CA MET A 76 -10.66 -2.58 5.36
C MET A 76 -11.56 -3.28 6.38
N ALA A 77 -12.49 -4.12 5.91
CA ALA A 77 -13.41 -4.87 6.76
C ALA A 77 -12.72 -5.88 7.71
N THR A 78 -11.44 -6.20 7.50
CA THR A 78 -10.68 -7.02 8.46
C THR A 78 -10.45 -6.33 9.80
N GLY A 79 -10.50 -5.00 9.85
CA GLY A 79 -10.15 -4.21 11.03
C GLY A 79 -8.67 -4.27 11.43
N LEU A 80 -7.81 -4.83 10.57
CA LEU A 80 -6.37 -5.01 10.83
C LEU A 80 -5.50 -3.87 10.30
N VAL A 81 -6.08 -2.89 9.60
CA VAL A 81 -5.33 -1.76 9.02
C VAL A 81 -5.23 -0.64 10.07
N ASP A 82 -4.01 -0.40 10.57
CA ASP A 82 -3.73 0.64 11.56
C ASP A 82 -3.35 1.98 10.92
N ILE A 83 -2.74 1.95 9.72
CA ILE A 83 -2.34 3.13 8.96
C ILE A 83 -2.93 3.04 7.55
N PHE A 84 -3.68 4.07 7.14
CA PHE A 84 -4.12 4.23 5.76
C PHE A 84 -3.36 5.37 5.08
N ALA A 85 -2.46 5.03 4.16
CA ALA A 85 -1.74 6.01 3.35
C ALA A 85 -2.25 5.96 1.93
N PHE A 86 -2.93 7.03 1.53
CA PHE A 86 -3.62 7.13 0.26
C PHE A 86 -3.26 8.42 -0.44
N ILE A 87 -2.89 8.32 -1.71
CA ILE A 87 -2.68 9.48 -2.56
C ILE A 87 -3.60 9.35 -3.77
N GLY A 88 -4.58 10.25 -3.84
CA GLY A 88 -5.63 10.24 -4.84
C GLY A 88 -6.73 11.24 -4.50
N SER A 89 -7.92 11.05 -5.06
CA SER A 89 -9.04 11.98 -4.84
C SER A 89 -9.67 11.80 -3.45
N SER A 90 -10.10 12.91 -2.83
CA SER A 90 -10.82 12.90 -1.56
C SER A 90 -12.07 12.01 -1.59
N LYS A 91 -12.83 12.02 -2.69
CA LYS A 91 -14.00 11.16 -2.88
C LYS A 91 -13.67 9.66 -2.77
N ALA A 92 -12.52 9.25 -3.31
CA ALA A 92 -12.09 7.85 -3.20
C ALA A 92 -11.66 7.52 -1.77
N ALA A 93 -10.94 8.43 -1.10
CA ALA A 93 -10.59 8.27 0.32
C ALA A 93 -11.84 8.12 1.19
N ASP A 94 -12.82 9.01 1.05
CA ASP A 94 -14.07 8.98 1.83
C ASP A 94 -14.85 7.68 1.66
N SER A 95 -14.82 7.09 0.46
CA SER A 95 -15.50 5.81 0.20
C SER A 95 -14.85 4.61 0.87
N LEU A 96 -13.57 4.75 1.26
CA LEU A 96 -12.79 3.71 1.92
C LEU A 96 -12.78 3.88 3.44
N VAL A 97 -12.74 5.11 3.94
CA VAL A 97 -12.71 5.41 5.38
C VAL A 97 -14.08 5.22 6.05
N LYS A 98 -15.18 5.28 5.29
CA LYS A 98 -16.54 5.06 5.81
C LYS A 98 -16.94 3.58 5.97
N GLN A 99 -16.02 2.66 5.71
CA GLN A 99 -16.23 1.21 5.85
C GLN A 99 -15.57 0.71 7.12
#